data_AF-A0A843V3C0-F1
#
_entry.id   AF-A0A843V3C0-F1
#
_cell.length_a   1.000
_cell.length_b   1.000
_cell.length_c   1.000
_cell.angle_alpha   90.00
_cell.angle_beta   90.00
_cell.angle_gamma   90.00
#
_symmetry.space_group_name_H-M   'P 1'
#
loop_
_entity.id
_entity.type
_entity.pdbx_description
1 polymer ?
#
loop_
_entity_poly.entity_id
_entity_poly.type
_entity_poly.pdbx_seq_one_letter_code
_entity_poly.pdbx_strand_id
1 'polypeptide(L)'
;MSEWQTSEPNEQRKRLRKEEGDENKRKEEAKKRKEDEEVEKKKEEEEEEKRKEEEEEHKRKEEEEKKRKEDEHKRKEAEQKRKEEEEAEGGGGAQEERDLLFSPMHIGTNWALLVINIQEKEFHVYDSLRNKDRRDIPQDVEELRIYMKGKHIDSENWSLRYPDPCPQQGSGDDFAIFTCKYMECLAHRDTQGFPFSQNDMLTERAKFALHFIKAYFNAQEERSERI
;
A
#
# COMPACT_ATOMS: atom_id res chain seq x y z
N MET A 1 -49.35 31.36 78.49
CA MET A 1 -48.44 32.50 78.24
C MET A 1 -47.49 32.56 79.43
N SER A 2 -46.18 32.48 79.35
CA SER A 2 -45.24 32.56 78.21
C SER A 2 -43.88 32.04 78.70
N GLU A 3 -43.28 31.19 77.86
CA GLU A 3 -41.86 30.83 77.68
C GLU A 3 -40.83 31.17 78.77
N TRP A 4 -40.26 30.11 79.36
CA TRP A 4 -38.91 30.13 79.91
C TRP A 4 -37.90 29.95 78.76
N GLN A 5 -37.31 31.03 78.27
CA GLN A 5 -36.12 30.97 77.41
C GLN A 5 -34.87 31.23 78.25
N THR A 6 -34.15 30.15 78.56
CA THR A 6 -32.79 30.21 79.09
C THR A 6 -31.85 30.78 78.02
N SER A 7 -31.44 32.04 78.18
CA SER A 7 -30.45 32.64 77.29
C SER A 7 -29.07 32.07 77.61
N GLU A 8 -28.62 31.09 76.85
CA GLU A 8 -27.18 30.81 76.77
C GLU A 8 -26.45 32.10 76.35
N PRO A 9 -25.28 32.42 76.94
CA PRO A 9 -24.52 33.62 76.64
C PRO A 9 -24.29 33.77 75.13
N ASN A 10 -24.73 34.91 74.57
CA ASN A 10 -24.66 35.25 73.13
C ASN A 10 -23.26 35.03 72.52
N GLU A 11 -22.21 35.13 73.33
CA GLU A 11 -20.81 34.84 72.96
C GLU A 11 -20.51 33.35 72.74
N GLN A 12 -21.11 32.43 73.51
CA GLN A 12 -20.93 30.98 73.29
C GLN A 12 -21.55 30.54 71.97
N ARG A 13 -22.75 31.04 71.62
CA ARG A 13 -23.38 30.75 70.31
C ARG A 13 -22.58 31.29 69.13
N LYS A 14 -21.94 32.45 69.27
CA LYS A 14 -21.06 33.00 68.23
C LYS A 14 -19.78 32.18 68.06
N ARG A 15 -19.20 31.68 69.16
CA ARG A 15 -18.03 30.79 69.12
C ARG A 15 -18.35 29.46 68.46
N LEU A 16 -19.46 28.82 68.84
CA LEU A 16 -19.94 27.57 68.24
C LEU A 16 -20.17 27.71 66.73
N ARG A 17 -20.83 28.78 66.27
CA ARG A 17 -21.02 29.01 64.81
C ARG A 17 -19.73 29.26 64.06
N LYS A 18 -18.74 29.89 64.71
CA LYS A 18 -17.42 30.12 64.11
C LYS A 18 -16.64 28.81 64.01
N GLU A 19 -16.67 27.98 65.05
CA GLU A 19 -16.06 26.65 65.05
C GLU A 19 -16.72 25.72 64.01
N GLU A 20 -18.06 25.69 63.92
CA GLU A 20 -18.77 24.94 62.87
C GLU A 20 -18.41 25.44 61.45
N GLY A 21 -18.30 26.76 61.27
CA GLY A 21 -17.88 27.35 59.99
C GLY A 21 -16.44 26.99 59.61
N ASP A 22 -15.52 27.05 60.58
CA ASP A 22 -14.12 26.66 60.38
C ASP A 22 -13.99 25.14 60.12
N GLU A 23 -14.82 24.32 60.77
CA GLU A 23 -14.86 22.87 60.56
C GLU A 23 -15.43 22.50 59.18
N ASN A 24 -16.52 23.15 58.74
CA ASN A 24 -17.07 22.96 57.39
C ASN A 24 -16.08 23.38 56.31
N LYS A 25 -15.37 24.50 56.51
CA LYS A 25 -14.33 24.95 55.58
C LYS A 25 -13.19 23.94 55.48
N ARG A 26 -12.76 23.36 56.61
CA ARG A 26 -11.76 22.26 56.62
C ARG A 26 -12.26 21.02 55.89
N LYS A 27 -13.55 20.66 56.02
CA LYS A 27 -14.16 19.53 55.30
C LYS A 27 -14.24 19.77 53.80
N GLU A 28 -14.59 20.97 53.35
CA GLU A 28 -14.58 21.34 51.93
C GLU A 28 -13.16 21.33 51.34
N GLU A 29 -12.19 21.91 52.04
CA GLU A 29 -10.78 21.89 51.61
C GLU A 29 -10.24 20.46 51.52
N ALA A 30 -10.58 19.59 52.48
CA ALA A 30 -10.19 18.18 52.45
C ALA A 30 -10.88 17.40 51.31
N LYS A 31 -12.14 17.71 51.01
CA LYS A 31 -12.87 17.11 49.89
C LYS A 31 -12.24 17.50 48.56
N LYS A 32 -11.95 18.80 48.38
CA LYS A 32 -11.32 19.31 47.16
C LYS A 32 -9.93 18.69 46.93
N ARG A 33 -9.12 18.55 47.98
CA ARG A 33 -7.82 17.86 47.88
C ARG A 33 -7.94 16.43 47.41
N LYS A 34 -8.95 15.69 47.89
CA LYS A 34 -9.19 14.31 47.45
C LYS A 34 -9.63 14.25 45.99
N GLU A 35 -10.48 15.18 45.55
CA GLU A 35 -10.91 15.28 44.14
C GLU A 35 -9.71 15.63 43.24
N ASP A 36 -8.85 16.56 43.65
CA ASP A 36 -7.65 16.94 42.92
C ASP A 36 -6.67 15.74 42.81
N GLU A 37 -6.44 15.00 43.90
CA GLU A 37 -5.64 13.76 43.91
C GLU A 37 -6.21 12.66 42.99
N GLU A 38 -7.54 12.51 42.95
CA GLU A 38 -8.20 11.51 42.11
C GLU A 38 -8.12 11.86 40.61
N VAL A 39 -8.20 13.16 40.28
CA VAL A 39 -8.00 13.66 38.91
C VAL A 39 -6.56 13.50 38.46
N GLU A 40 -5.60 13.80 39.33
CA GLU A 40 -4.16 13.63 39.03
C GLU A 40 -3.83 12.16 38.76
N LYS A 41 -4.33 11.25 39.60
CA LYS A 41 -4.15 9.82 39.41
C LYS A 41 -4.74 9.30 38.10
N LYS A 42 -5.94 9.76 37.70
CA LYS A 42 -6.54 9.38 36.41
C LYS A 42 -5.72 9.86 35.21
N LYS A 43 -5.12 11.05 35.30
CA LYS A 43 -4.23 11.54 34.25
C LYS A 43 -2.97 10.70 34.11
N GLU A 44 -2.38 10.31 35.24
CA GLU A 44 -1.21 9.42 35.24
C GLU A 44 -1.55 8.05 34.60
N GLU A 45 -2.72 7.48 34.93
CA GLU A 45 -3.19 6.22 34.34
C GLU A 45 -3.41 6.34 32.81
N GLU A 46 -4.06 7.41 32.33
CA GLU A 46 -4.23 7.66 30.88
C GLU A 46 -2.90 7.89 30.14
N GLU A 47 -1.95 8.60 30.76
CA GLU A 47 -0.61 8.79 30.17
C GLU A 47 0.17 7.47 30.10
N GLU A 48 0.04 6.60 31.11
CA GLU A 48 0.67 5.29 31.12
C GLU A 48 0.07 4.37 30.04
N GLU A 49 -1.25 4.40 29.84
CA GLU A 49 -1.93 3.62 28.81
C GLU A 49 -1.50 4.07 27.40
N LYS A 50 -1.45 5.38 27.14
CA LYS A 50 -0.94 5.91 25.86
C LYS A 50 0.50 5.50 25.58
N ARG A 51 1.37 5.54 26.59
CA ARG A 51 2.77 5.11 26.44
C ARG A 51 2.86 3.63 26.07
N LYS A 52 1.99 2.79 26.64
CA LYS A 52 1.94 1.35 26.31
C LYS A 52 1.46 1.12 24.88
N GLU A 53 0.42 1.83 24.43
CA GLU A 53 -0.05 1.74 23.04
C GLU A 53 1.03 2.18 22.04
N GLU A 54 1.72 3.30 22.31
CA GLU A 54 2.82 3.78 21.47
C GLU A 54 3.99 2.77 21.42
N GLU A 55 4.33 2.14 22.54
CA GLU A 55 5.38 1.12 22.61
C GLU A 55 5.00 -0.16 21.85
N GLU A 56 3.74 -0.60 21.93
CA GLU A 56 3.23 -1.74 21.15
C GLU A 56 3.22 -1.44 19.64
N GLU A 57 2.81 -0.23 19.25
CA GLU A 57 2.83 0.18 17.84
C GLU A 57 4.27 0.24 17.29
N HIS A 58 5.21 0.76 18.08
CA HIS A 58 6.63 0.76 17.72
C HIS A 58 7.17 -0.65 17.52
N LYS A 59 6.87 -1.58 18.44
CA LYS A 59 7.29 -3.00 18.34
C LYS A 59 6.72 -3.66 17.09
N ARG A 60 5.45 -3.42 16.75
CA ARG A 60 4.83 -3.95 15.52
C ARG A 60 5.54 -3.43 14.27
N LYS A 61 5.84 -2.13 14.22
CA LYS A 61 6.56 -1.52 13.09
C LYS A 61 7.98 -2.09 12.94
N GLU A 62 8.70 -2.31 14.04
CA GLU A 62 10.02 -2.93 14.01
C GLU A 62 9.97 -4.38 13.51
N GLU A 63 8.98 -5.17 13.94
CA GLU A 63 8.79 -6.54 13.46
C GLU A 63 8.46 -6.60 11.96
N GLU A 64 7.58 -5.71 11.48
CA GLU A 64 7.27 -5.59 10.06
C GLU A 64 8.49 -5.19 9.22
N GLU A 65 9.29 -4.22 9.69
CA GLU A 65 10.51 -3.80 9.01
C GLU A 65 11.55 -4.93 8.97
N LYS A 66 11.70 -5.67 10.08
CA LYS A 66 12.60 -6.83 10.16
C LYS A 66 12.17 -7.92 9.18
N LYS A 67 10.88 -8.24 9.12
CA LYS A 67 10.32 -9.19 8.16
C LYS A 67 10.56 -8.74 6.72
N ARG A 68 10.36 -7.45 6.42
CA ARG A 68 10.61 -6.89 5.08
C ARG A 68 12.08 -7.00 4.67
N LYS A 69 13.02 -6.73 5.59
CA LYS A 69 14.46 -6.90 5.35
C LYS A 69 14.82 -8.37 5.13
N GLU A 70 14.21 -9.29 5.85
CA GLU A 70 14.42 -10.73 5.69
C GLU A 70 13.91 -11.23 4.32
N ASP A 71 12.72 -10.80 3.91
CA ASP A 71 12.15 -11.13 2.61
C ASP A 71 12.99 -10.56 1.45
N GLU A 72 13.51 -9.33 1.61
CA GLU A 72 14.44 -8.72 0.65
C GLU A 72 15.78 -9.47 0.57
N HIS A 73 16.33 -9.92 1.71
CA HIS A 73 17.53 -10.73 1.75
C HIS A 73 17.35 -12.07 1.04
N LYS A 74 16.27 -12.79 1.35
CA LYS A 74 15.93 -14.06 0.69
C LYS A 74 15.77 -13.90 -0.83
N ARG A 75 15.19 -12.78 -1.27
CA ARG A 75 15.07 -12.45 -2.70
C ARG A 75 16.43 -12.24 -3.35
N LYS A 76 17.34 -11.50 -2.71
CA LYS A 76 18.71 -11.27 -3.21
C LYS A 76 19.53 -12.56 -3.25
N GLU A 77 19.44 -13.42 -2.23
CA GLU A 77 20.08 -14.73 -2.23
C GLU A 77 19.53 -15.64 -3.34
N ALA A 78 18.21 -15.67 -3.55
CA ALA A 78 17.60 -16.44 -4.63
C ALA A 78 18.03 -15.94 -6.02
N GLU A 79 18.17 -14.62 -6.19
CA GLU A 79 18.66 -14.03 -7.43
C GLU A 79 20.13 -14.36 -7.68
N GLN A 80 20.98 -14.29 -6.64
CA GLN A 80 22.39 -14.62 -6.75
C GLN A 80 22.60 -16.11 -7.06
N LYS A 81 21.89 -16.98 -6.36
CA LYS A 81 21.94 -18.42 -6.61
C LYS A 81 21.52 -18.77 -8.04
N ARG A 82 20.56 -18.04 -8.60
CA ARG A 82 20.12 -18.21 -10.00
C ARG A 82 21.19 -17.79 -11.00
N LYS A 83 21.87 -16.66 -10.77
CA LYS A 83 23.00 -16.24 -11.61
C LYS A 83 24.12 -17.28 -11.59
N GLU A 84 24.40 -17.86 -10.42
CA GLU A 84 25.38 -18.94 -10.26
C GLU A 84 24.94 -20.25 -10.96
N GLU A 85 23.64 -20.59 -10.91
CA GLU A 85 23.08 -21.75 -11.63
C GLU A 85 23.11 -21.55 -13.16
N GLU A 86 22.79 -20.36 -13.67
CA GLU A 86 22.89 -20.00 -15.10
C GLU A 86 24.34 -20.01 -15.61
N GLU A 87 25.30 -19.56 -14.80
CA GLU A 87 26.73 -19.65 -15.13
C GLU A 87 27.25 -21.10 -15.11
N ALA A 88 26.72 -21.94 -14.22
CA ALA A 88 27.12 -23.35 -14.06
C ALA A 88 26.54 -24.27 -15.16
N GLU A 89 25.38 -23.95 -15.73
CA GLU A 89 24.76 -24.72 -16.83
C GLU A 89 25.42 -24.51 -18.20
N GLY A 90 26.49 -23.72 -18.27
CA GLY A 90 27.34 -23.59 -19.45
C GLY A 90 26.89 -22.45 -20.34
N GLY A 91 27.58 -21.32 -20.22
CA GLY A 91 27.35 -20.13 -21.02
C GLY A 91 27.32 -20.41 -22.53
N GLY A 92 26.14 -20.30 -23.11
CA GLY A 92 25.91 -20.01 -24.51
C GLY A 92 25.23 -18.64 -24.61
N GLY A 93 26.03 -17.58 -24.70
CA GLY A 93 25.54 -16.24 -25.00
C GLY A 93 24.76 -16.22 -26.32
N ALA A 94 23.45 -16.15 -26.20
CA ALA A 94 22.61 -15.38 -27.08
C ALA A 94 21.60 -14.70 -26.15
N GLN A 95 21.75 -13.39 -25.99
CA GLN A 95 20.61 -12.56 -25.65
C GLN A 95 19.61 -12.74 -26.80
N GLU A 96 18.79 -13.79 -26.75
CA GLU A 96 17.78 -14.05 -27.76
C GLU A 96 16.92 -12.81 -27.81
N GLU A 97 17.03 -11.99 -28.87
CA GLU A 97 16.09 -10.91 -29.14
C GLU A 97 14.70 -11.49 -28.88
N ARG A 98 13.87 -10.86 -28.04
CA ARG A 98 12.47 -11.26 -27.90
C ARG A 98 11.67 -10.23 -28.66
N ASP A 99 11.04 -10.65 -29.74
CA ASP A 99 10.15 -9.82 -30.53
C ASP A 99 8.76 -9.77 -29.88
N LEU A 100 8.69 -9.06 -28.74
CA LEU A 100 7.44 -8.80 -28.04
C LEU A 100 6.86 -7.47 -28.50
N LEU A 101 5.61 -7.49 -28.95
CA LEU A 101 4.82 -6.28 -29.15
C LEU A 101 3.81 -6.15 -28.03
N PHE A 102 3.74 -4.95 -27.44
CA PHE A 102 2.81 -4.62 -26.37
C PHE A 102 1.64 -3.80 -26.91
N SER A 103 0.43 -4.27 -26.68
CA SER A 103 -0.80 -3.58 -27.04
C SER A 103 -1.72 -3.48 -25.82
N PRO A 104 -1.79 -2.30 -25.16
CA PRO A 104 -2.79 -2.05 -24.14
C PRO A 104 -4.21 -2.18 -24.73
N MET A 105 -5.06 -2.95 -24.09
CA MET A 105 -6.46 -3.14 -24.49
C MET A 105 -7.38 -2.49 -23.47
N HIS A 106 -8.30 -1.65 -23.95
CA HIS A 106 -9.35 -1.09 -23.14
C HIS A 106 -10.60 -1.97 -23.26
N ILE A 107 -10.92 -2.69 -22.18
CA ILE A 107 -11.94 -3.74 -22.18
C ILE A 107 -13.04 -3.35 -21.20
N GLY A 108 -14.17 -2.86 -21.71
CA GLY A 108 -15.27 -2.35 -20.89
C GLY A 108 -14.85 -1.10 -20.11
N THR A 109 -14.61 -1.24 -18.80
CA THR A 109 -14.07 -0.17 -17.93
C THR A 109 -12.67 -0.48 -17.39
N ASN A 110 -12.06 -1.57 -17.86
CA ASN A 110 -10.78 -2.09 -17.38
C ASN A 110 -9.69 -1.93 -18.44
N TRP A 111 -8.42 -1.94 -18.02
CA TRP A 111 -7.29 -2.14 -18.93
C TRP A 111 -6.68 -3.52 -18.75
N ALA A 112 -6.31 -4.14 -19.87
CA ALA A 112 -5.51 -5.35 -19.92
C ALA A 112 -4.33 -5.14 -20.88
N LEU A 113 -3.38 -6.07 -20.86
CA LEU A 113 -2.25 -6.07 -21.78
C LEU A 113 -2.35 -7.27 -22.74
N LEU A 114 -2.41 -7.00 -24.03
CA LEU A 114 -2.12 -7.99 -25.06
C LEU A 114 -0.64 -7.94 -25.40
N VAL A 115 -0.01 -9.10 -25.40
CA VAL A 115 1.39 -9.29 -25.77
C VAL A 115 1.45 -10.24 -26.94
N ILE A 116 2.07 -9.78 -28.01
CA ILE A 116 2.27 -10.58 -29.23
C ILE A 116 3.70 -11.08 -29.17
N ASN A 117 3.86 -12.38 -28.95
CA ASN A 117 5.16 -13.03 -29.03
C ASN A 117 5.35 -13.58 -30.45
N ILE A 118 6.10 -12.85 -31.27
CA ILE A 118 6.29 -13.20 -32.69
C ILE A 118 7.09 -14.50 -32.85
N GLN A 119 8.00 -14.76 -31.93
CA GLN A 119 8.90 -15.92 -31.99
C GLN A 119 8.17 -17.20 -31.63
N GLU A 120 7.43 -17.17 -30.52
CA GLU A 120 6.62 -18.31 -30.08
C GLU A 120 5.31 -18.44 -30.87
N LYS A 121 4.96 -17.42 -31.68
CA LYS A 121 3.71 -17.37 -32.44
C LYS A 121 2.49 -17.49 -31.52
N GLU A 122 2.49 -16.68 -30.47
CA GLU A 122 1.45 -16.67 -29.45
C GLU A 122 0.95 -15.25 -29.13
N PHE A 123 -0.31 -15.16 -28.76
CA PHE A 123 -0.93 -13.99 -28.16
C PHE A 123 -1.13 -14.27 -26.67
N HIS A 124 -0.61 -13.41 -25.79
CA HIS A 124 -0.78 -13.54 -24.34
C HIS A 124 -1.60 -12.36 -23.84
N VAL A 125 -2.62 -12.65 -23.02
CA VAL A 125 -3.46 -11.62 -22.40
C VAL A 125 -3.27 -11.63 -20.90
N TYR A 126 -2.80 -10.50 -20.37
CA TYR A 126 -2.63 -10.26 -18.95
C TYR A 126 -3.75 -9.32 -18.46
N ASP A 127 -4.65 -9.85 -17.65
CA ASP A 127 -5.79 -9.13 -17.06
C ASP A 127 -5.74 -9.25 -15.54
N SER A 128 -5.64 -8.11 -14.83
CA SER A 128 -5.59 -8.04 -13.36
C SER A 128 -6.93 -8.28 -12.67
N LEU A 129 -8.04 -8.35 -13.42
CA LEU A 129 -9.37 -8.73 -12.91
C LEU A 129 -9.74 -10.19 -13.19
N ARG A 130 -8.91 -10.90 -13.97
CA ARG A 130 -9.08 -12.32 -14.35
C ARG A 130 -10.51 -12.66 -14.76
N ASN A 131 -11.12 -11.84 -15.60
CA ASN A 131 -12.49 -12.10 -16.03
C ASN A 131 -12.46 -13.10 -17.21
N LYS A 132 -12.42 -14.39 -16.86
CA LYS A 132 -12.30 -15.50 -17.83
C LYS A 132 -13.50 -15.64 -18.78
N ASP A 133 -14.63 -14.98 -18.47
CA ASP A 133 -15.85 -15.01 -19.28
C ASP A 133 -15.96 -13.83 -20.26
N ARG A 134 -14.86 -13.09 -20.48
CA ARG A 134 -14.79 -11.94 -21.39
C ARG A 134 -14.82 -12.38 -22.85
N ARG A 135 -15.93 -12.08 -23.54
CA ARG A 135 -16.15 -12.42 -24.95
C ARG A 135 -15.58 -11.40 -25.94
N ASP A 136 -15.12 -10.25 -25.46
CA ASP A 136 -14.54 -9.15 -26.23
C ASP A 136 -13.07 -9.40 -26.60
N ILE A 137 -12.27 -9.99 -25.70
CA ILE A 137 -10.84 -10.29 -25.96
C ILE A 137 -10.60 -11.11 -27.24
N PRO A 138 -11.37 -12.19 -27.53
CA PRO A 138 -11.22 -12.91 -28.78
C PRO A 138 -11.48 -12.06 -30.03
N GLN A 139 -12.37 -11.06 -29.94
CA GLN A 139 -12.68 -10.18 -31.06
C GLN A 139 -11.51 -9.22 -31.34
N ASP A 140 -10.95 -8.58 -30.30
CA ASP A 140 -9.80 -7.69 -30.44
C ASP A 140 -8.59 -8.42 -31.06
N VAL A 141 -8.37 -9.67 -30.64
CA VAL A 141 -7.32 -10.53 -31.20
C VAL A 141 -7.59 -10.87 -32.66
N GLU A 142 -8.85 -11.11 -33.05
CA GLU A 142 -9.20 -11.38 -34.44
C GLU A 142 -9.00 -10.16 -35.34
N GLU A 143 -9.39 -8.97 -34.88
CA GLU A 143 -9.15 -7.71 -35.60
C GLU A 143 -7.63 -7.48 -35.82
N LEU A 144 -6.84 -7.79 -34.80
CA LEU A 144 -5.38 -7.76 -34.90
C LEU A 144 -4.84 -8.80 -35.89
N ARG A 145 -5.38 -10.03 -35.93
CA ARG A 145 -4.99 -11.05 -36.92
C ARG A 145 -5.23 -10.57 -38.35
N ILE A 146 -6.39 -9.96 -38.60
CA ILE A 146 -6.72 -9.38 -39.91
C ILE A 146 -5.71 -8.28 -40.28
N TYR A 147 -5.39 -7.39 -39.33
CA TYR A 147 -4.39 -6.35 -39.54
C TYR A 147 -3.01 -6.94 -39.86
N MET A 148 -2.56 -7.92 -39.06
CA MET A 148 -1.27 -8.60 -39.24
C MET A 148 -1.19 -9.34 -40.58
N LYS A 149 -2.28 -9.98 -41.01
CA LYS A 149 -2.39 -10.63 -42.34
C LYS A 149 -2.21 -9.61 -43.47
N GLY A 150 -2.78 -8.41 -43.33
CA GLY A 150 -2.56 -7.28 -44.23
C GLY A 150 -1.12 -6.73 -44.24
N LYS A 151 -0.32 -7.07 -43.22
CA LYS A 151 1.13 -6.77 -43.13
C LYS A 151 2.02 -7.96 -43.48
N HIS A 152 1.47 -8.98 -44.12
CA HIS A 152 2.18 -10.22 -44.51
C HIS A 152 2.69 -11.05 -43.33
N ILE A 153 2.08 -10.91 -42.14
CA ILE A 153 2.34 -11.79 -41.01
C ILE A 153 1.19 -12.78 -40.89
N ASP A 154 1.46 -14.05 -41.23
CA ASP A 154 0.48 -15.13 -41.06
C ASP A 154 0.41 -15.55 -39.59
N SER A 155 -0.65 -15.07 -38.93
CA SER A 155 -0.95 -15.34 -37.53
C SER A 155 -2.09 -16.34 -37.35
N GLU A 156 -2.64 -16.95 -38.41
CA GLU A 156 -3.90 -17.70 -38.33
C GLU A 156 -3.84 -18.89 -37.36
N ASN A 157 -2.68 -19.56 -37.29
CA ASN A 157 -2.45 -20.71 -36.40
C ASN A 157 -1.87 -20.34 -35.01
N TRP A 158 -1.70 -19.06 -34.70
CA TRP A 158 -1.09 -18.63 -33.45
C TRP A 158 -2.07 -18.84 -32.30
N SER A 159 -1.58 -19.31 -31.14
CA SER A 159 -2.44 -19.62 -30.01
C SER A 159 -2.72 -18.38 -29.14
N LEU A 160 -3.94 -18.28 -28.59
CA LEU A 160 -4.29 -17.29 -27.58
C LEU A 160 -4.14 -17.91 -26.19
N ARG A 161 -3.37 -17.26 -25.31
CA ARG A 161 -3.03 -17.71 -23.97
C ARG A 161 -3.45 -16.66 -22.94
N TYR A 162 -3.81 -17.14 -21.77
CA TYR A 162 -4.04 -16.34 -20.57
C TYR A 162 -3.06 -16.84 -19.51
N PRO A 163 -1.84 -16.27 -19.44
CA PRO A 163 -0.81 -16.78 -18.54
C PRO A 163 -1.23 -16.71 -17.07
N ASP A 164 -0.89 -17.74 -16.30
CA ASP A 164 -1.09 -17.83 -14.86
C ASP A 164 0.15 -18.51 -14.24
N PRO A 165 0.55 -18.18 -12.99
CA PRO A 165 -0.04 -17.17 -12.12
C PRO A 165 0.40 -15.74 -12.48
N CYS A 166 -0.55 -14.80 -12.45
CA CYS A 166 -0.28 -13.35 -12.56
C CYS A 166 -0.86 -12.61 -11.35
N PRO A 167 -0.17 -11.58 -10.80
CA PRO A 167 -0.69 -10.73 -9.74
C PRO A 167 -2.07 -10.19 -10.07
N GLN A 168 -2.99 -10.18 -9.11
CA GLN A 168 -4.37 -9.73 -9.32
C GLN A 168 -4.64 -8.47 -8.51
N GLN A 169 -5.52 -7.62 -9.03
CA GLN A 169 -5.94 -6.45 -8.28
C GLN A 169 -7.00 -6.80 -7.24
N GLY A 170 -6.88 -6.20 -6.06
CA GLY A 170 -7.87 -6.26 -4.99
C GLY A 170 -8.84 -5.08 -5.03
N SER A 171 -8.54 -4.02 -5.80
CA SER A 171 -9.37 -2.83 -5.96
C SER A 171 -9.63 -2.53 -7.44
N GLY A 172 -10.73 -1.84 -7.74
CA GLY A 172 -11.11 -1.51 -9.11
C GLY A 172 -10.31 -0.38 -9.76
N ASP A 173 -9.37 0.25 -9.05
CA ASP A 173 -8.74 1.50 -9.51
C ASP A 173 -7.31 1.32 -10.02
N ASP A 174 -6.72 0.13 -9.87
CA ASP A 174 -5.30 -0.13 -10.14
C ASP A 174 -5.00 -0.76 -11.51
N PHE A 175 -6.02 -1.05 -12.32
CA PHE A 175 -5.87 -1.82 -13.57
C PHE A 175 -4.83 -1.26 -14.54
N ALA A 176 -4.73 0.07 -14.62
CA ALA A 176 -3.79 0.74 -15.50
C ALA A 176 -2.35 0.55 -14.98
N ILE A 177 -2.16 0.61 -13.67
CA ILE A 177 -0.85 0.40 -13.04
C ILE A 177 -0.43 -1.07 -13.17
N PHE A 178 -1.34 -2.02 -12.95
CA PHE A 178 -1.07 -3.45 -13.23
C PHE A 178 -0.66 -3.66 -14.69
N THR A 179 -1.38 -3.09 -15.64
CA THR A 179 -1.06 -3.16 -17.09
C THR A 179 0.36 -2.65 -17.37
N CYS A 180 0.73 -1.50 -16.79
CA CYS A 180 2.08 -0.95 -16.92
C CYS A 180 3.14 -1.85 -16.25
N LYS A 181 2.86 -2.41 -15.07
CA LYS A 181 3.80 -3.30 -14.38
C LYS A 181 4.01 -4.62 -15.11
N TYR A 182 2.98 -5.19 -15.74
CA TYR A 182 3.15 -6.35 -16.62
C TYR A 182 4.09 -6.01 -17.77
N MET A 183 3.84 -4.89 -18.45
CA MET A 183 4.66 -4.44 -19.58
C MET A 183 6.11 -4.20 -19.15
N GLU A 184 6.33 -3.54 -18.02
CA GLU A 184 7.65 -3.32 -17.43
C GLU A 184 8.38 -4.65 -17.17
N CYS A 185 7.75 -5.60 -16.48
CA CYS A 185 8.37 -6.90 -16.17
C CYS A 185 8.67 -7.71 -17.45
N LEU A 186 7.79 -7.67 -18.45
CA LEU A 186 7.98 -8.41 -19.70
C LEU A 186 9.03 -7.76 -20.60
N ALA A 187 9.16 -6.43 -20.55
CA ALA A 187 10.22 -5.70 -21.24
C ALA A 187 11.60 -5.94 -20.57
N HIS A 188 11.63 -6.11 -19.24
CA HIS A 188 12.84 -6.43 -18.50
C HIS A 188 13.14 -7.94 -18.51
N ARG A 189 14.11 -8.33 -19.33
CA ARG A 189 14.48 -9.72 -19.63
C ARG A 189 14.91 -10.54 -18.41
N ASP A 190 15.42 -9.90 -17.38
CA ASP A 190 15.93 -10.54 -16.16
C ASP A 190 14.82 -10.82 -15.13
N THR A 191 13.59 -10.38 -15.40
CA THR A 191 12.47 -10.57 -14.47
C THR A 191 11.78 -11.90 -14.76
N GLN A 192 12.03 -12.92 -13.94
CA GLN A 192 11.23 -14.14 -14.01
C GLN A 192 9.89 -13.93 -13.30
N GLY A 193 8.84 -13.76 -14.10
CA GLY A 193 7.47 -13.56 -13.61
C GLY A 193 7.18 -12.11 -13.21
N PHE A 194 6.25 -11.94 -12.26
CA PHE A 194 5.76 -10.63 -11.86
C PHE A 194 5.97 -10.42 -10.35
N PRO A 195 7.10 -9.83 -9.94
CA PRO A 195 7.47 -9.70 -8.53
C PRO A 195 6.82 -8.47 -7.89
N PHE A 196 5.50 -8.34 -8.06
CA PHE A 196 4.69 -7.27 -7.49
C PHE A 196 3.30 -7.80 -7.14
N SER A 197 2.57 -7.05 -6.34
CA SER A 197 1.25 -7.39 -5.83
C SER A 197 0.37 -6.14 -5.68
N GLN A 198 -0.90 -6.35 -5.33
CA GLN A 198 -1.80 -5.24 -4.98
C GLN A 198 -1.24 -4.33 -3.88
N ASN A 199 -0.45 -4.86 -2.94
CA ASN A 199 0.11 -4.07 -1.84
C ASN A 199 1.15 -3.05 -2.31
N ASP A 200 1.74 -3.26 -3.49
CA ASP A 200 2.75 -2.37 -4.06
C ASP A 200 2.14 -1.18 -4.81
N MET A 201 0.84 -1.23 -5.14
CA MET A 201 0.22 -0.30 -6.09
C MET A 201 0.30 1.17 -5.68
N LEU A 202 0.21 1.48 -4.39
CA LEU A 202 0.38 2.86 -3.92
C LEU A 202 1.79 3.40 -4.25
N THR A 203 2.81 2.57 -4.01
CA THR A 203 4.20 2.91 -4.30
C THR A 203 4.43 2.98 -5.80
N GLU A 204 3.91 2.03 -6.58
CA GLU A 204 4.06 2.02 -8.03
C GLU A 204 3.37 3.22 -8.69
N ARG A 205 2.18 3.64 -8.23
CA ARG A 205 1.52 4.89 -8.67
C ARG A 205 2.43 6.10 -8.49
N ALA A 206 3.05 6.24 -7.32
CA ALA A 206 3.95 7.34 -7.02
C ALA A 206 5.21 7.31 -7.92
N LYS A 207 5.78 6.13 -8.17
CA LYS A 207 6.91 5.96 -9.10
C LYS A 207 6.55 6.37 -10.52
N PHE A 208 5.38 5.95 -11.02
CA PHE A 208 4.91 6.35 -12.36
C PHE A 208 4.74 7.85 -12.48
N ALA A 209 4.09 8.50 -11.50
CA ALA A 209 3.96 9.96 -11.48
C ALA A 209 5.34 10.65 -11.52
N LEU A 210 6.30 10.17 -10.72
CA LEU A 210 7.66 10.68 -10.72
C LEU A 210 8.36 10.50 -12.08
N HIS A 211 8.19 9.34 -12.73
CA HIS A 211 8.75 9.07 -14.05
C HIS A 211 8.20 10.03 -15.11
N PHE A 212 6.89 10.29 -15.11
CA PHE A 212 6.29 11.27 -16.04
C PHE A 212 6.82 12.67 -15.83
N ILE A 213 6.92 13.12 -14.57
CA ILE A 213 7.46 14.44 -14.24
C ILE A 213 8.91 14.57 -14.70
N LYS A 214 9.75 13.57 -14.41
CA LYS A 214 11.15 13.54 -14.86
C LYS A 214 11.27 13.57 -16.38
N ALA A 215 10.52 12.73 -17.07
CA ALA A 215 10.52 12.67 -18.53
C ALA A 215 10.11 14.02 -19.15
N TYR A 216 9.12 14.69 -18.56
CA TYR A 216 8.70 16.02 -18.98
C TYR A 216 9.84 17.05 -18.88
N PHE A 217 10.53 17.11 -17.74
CA PHE A 217 11.64 18.06 -17.54
C PHE A 217 12.84 17.76 -18.44
N ASN A 218 13.24 16.49 -18.55
CA ASN A 218 14.33 16.09 -19.45
C ASN A 218 14.05 16.52 -20.91
N ALA A 219 12.81 16.35 -21.36
CA ALA A 219 12.41 16.77 -22.71
C ALA A 219 12.45 18.29 -22.92
N GLN A 220 12.29 19.10 -21.85
CA GLN A 220 12.47 20.56 -21.95
C GLN A 220 13.94 20.96 -22.02
N GLU A 221 14.81 20.32 -21.23
CA GLU A 221 16.25 20.59 -21.24
C GLU A 221 16.86 20.29 -22.62
N GLU A 222 16.58 19.11 -23.18
CA GLU A 222 17.03 18.74 -24.53
C GLU A 222 16.54 19.70 -25.62
N ARG A 223 15.38 20.34 -25.42
CA ARG A 223 14.84 21.33 -26.35
C ARG A 223 15.57 22.66 -26.23
N SER A 224 15.98 23.04 -25.02
CA SER A 224 16.74 24.26 -24.77
C SER A 224 18.18 24.21 -25.28
N GLU A 225 18.81 23.03 -25.27
CA GLU A 225 20.17 22.82 -25.79
C GLU A 225 20.25 22.78 -27.33
N ARG A 226 19.11 22.63 -28.02
CA ARG A 226 19.03 22.59 -29.49
C ARG A 226 18.72 23.96 -30.13
N ILE A 227 18.59 25.03 -29.35
CA ILE A 227 18.33 26.41 -29.82
C ILE A 227 19.61 27.24 -29.68
#